data_AF-A0A367XMT6-F1
#
_entry.id   AF-A0A367XMT6-F1
#
_cell.length_a   1.000
_cell.length_b   1.000
_cell.length_c   1.000
_cell.angle_alpha   90.00
_cell.angle_beta   90.00
_cell.angle_gamma   90.00
#
_symmetry.space_group_name_H-M   'P 1'
#
loop_
_entity.id
_entity.type
_entity.pdbx_description
1 polymer ?
#
loop_
_entity_poly.entity_id
_entity_poly.type
_entity_poly.pdbx_seq_one_letter_code
_entity_poly.pdbx_strand_id
1 'polypeptide(L)'
;MDKLQAEVYEAEPPVAKLEAKTAAKLISSDGAKLTYEGVYPVELVRKGLRGTYGGDFIAQGINVAWESIGNKTDFQPHSLHAYFVKAGSDLSVLRWEVLKVSDSRNFANRLMLAYQTHTNELVFTMQISFTKDNNEEIKRAEYKQLLQSGGKIRSIPFAIKKPPNEKYFKLKDKVDDLPYFEHTNGNMATAIPPDFLEYATEMNHDTVGNKEFGIFMKVLDDYSLGKNYERQSFLGLAFLSDAVWLSSFTPALGLPLGTLERKFFRVSLDHTMYFHDANFDSSEWIFVDFRFVNLNNNRLLGVVNFYTLQGKLVATVIQEAYMFLHQAIIDKSQEIAEKSGHKKQVITPKL
;
A
#
# COMPACT_ATOMS: atom_id res chain seq x y z
N MET A 1 -21.48 5.06 7.44
CA MET A 1 -20.62 4.18 8.25
C MET A 1 -21.38 2.95 8.75
N ASP A 2 -22.52 3.10 9.42
CA ASP A 2 -23.32 1.97 9.94
C ASP A 2 -23.62 0.89 8.90
N LYS A 3 -23.91 1.30 7.66
CA LYS A 3 -24.11 0.39 6.53
C LYS A 3 -22.87 -0.47 6.21
N LEU A 4 -21.67 0.12 6.21
CA LEU A 4 -20.41 -0.62 6.00
C LEU A 4 -20.18 -1.61 7.14
N GLN A 5 -20.44 -1.18 8.38
CA GLN A 5 -20.32 -2.03 9.56
C GLN A 5 -21.22 -3.26 9.45
N ALA A 6 -22.51 -3.06 9.19
CA ALA A 6 -23.49 -4.14 9.12
C ALA A 6 -23.29 -5.07 7.91
N GLU A 7 -22.97 -4.52 6.73
CA GLU A 7 -22.92 -5.31 5.49
C GLU A 7 -21.54 -5.92 5.19
N VAL A 8 -20.48 -5.50 5.88
CA VAL A 8 -19.11 -5.96 5.63
C VAL A 8 -18.45 -6.55 6.86
N TYR A 9 -18.43 -5.83 7.99
CA TYR A 9 -17.72 -6.27 9.19
C TYR A 9 -18.55 -7.21 10.08
N GLU A 10 -19.87 -7.04 10.10
CA GLU A 10 -20.83 -7.84 10.88
C GLU A 10 -21.72 -8.70 9.98
N ALA A 11 -21.31 -8.90 8.73
CA ALA A 11 -22.09 -9.65 7.75
C ALA A 11 -22.26 -11.11 8.17
N GLU A 12 -23.50 -11.60 8.10
CA GLU A 12 -23.86 -13.00 8.36
C GLU A 12 -24.71 -13.53 7.18
N PRO A 13 -24.18 -14.45 6.34
CA PRO A 13 -22.83 -15.03 6.42
C PRO A 13 -21.71 -14.01 6.09
N PRO A 14 -20.46 -14.29 6.51
CA PRO A 14 -19.32 -13.41 6.24
C PRO A 14 -19.08 -13.22 4.74
N VAL A 15 -18.46 -12.08 4.40
CA VAL A 15 -18.10 -11.70 3.03
C VAL A 15 -16.61 -11.39 2.93
N ALA A 16 -16.07 -11.44 1.71
CA ALA A 16 -14.75 -10.89 1.42
C ALA A 16 -14.76 -9.37 1.63
N LYS A 17 -14.11 -8.92 2.71
CA LYS A 17 -14.22 -7.55 3.20
C LYS A 17 -13.71 -6.54 2.19
N LEU A 18 -12.54 -6.78 1.59
CA LEU A 18 -11.97 -5.84 0.63
C LEU A 18 -12.73 -5.80 -0.69
N GLU A 19 -13.23 -6.94 -1.18
CA GLU A 19 -14.09 -6.95 -2.37
C GLU A 19 -15.35 -6.11 -2.14
N ALA A 20 -16.02 -6.29 -0.99
CA ALA A 20 -17.22 -5.56 -0.64
C ALA A 20 -16.95 -4.06 -0.41
N LYS A 21 -15.94 -3.73 0.40
CA LYS A 21 -15.58 -2.35 0.77
C LYS A 21 -15.13 -1.51 -0.43
N THR A 22 -14.45 -2.12 -1.39
CA THR A 22 -14.00 -1.45 -2.63
C THR A 22 -15.05 -1.47 -3.74
N ALA A 23 -16.24 -2.02 -3.51
CA ALA A 23 -17.28 -2.09 -4.52
C ALA A 23 -17.76 -0.70 -4.95
N ALA A 24 -18.05 -0.57 -6.25
CA ALA A 24 -18.64 0.62 -6.84
C ALA A 24 -19.66 0.24 -7.92
N LYS A 25 -20.62 1.13 -8.16
CA LYS A 25 -21.67 0.95 -9.16
C LYS A 25 -21.45 1.91 -10.32
N LEU A 26 -21.55 1.41 -11.54
CA LEU A 26 -21.58 2.26 -12.73
C LEU A 26 -22.88 3.07 -12.73
N ILE A 27 -22.78 4.40 -12.72
CA ILE A 27 -23.93 5.31 -12.72
C ILE A 27 -24.16 5.99 -14.08
N SER A 28 -23.12 6.16 -14.90
CA SER A 28 -23.27 6.63 -16.27
C SER A 28 -22.11 6.18 -17.17
N SER A 29 -22.39 6.10 -18.48
CA SER A 29 -21.42 5.74 -19.51
C SER A 29 -21.65 6.61 -20.73
N ASP A 30 -20.67 7.44 -21.07
CA ASP A 30 -20.65 8.32 -22.24
C ASP A 30 -19.37 8.06 -23.06
N GLY A 31 -19.46 7.08 -23.96
CA GLY A 31 -18.36 6.67 -24.82
C GLY A 31 -17.11 6.25 -24.03
N ALA A 32 -16.09 7.10 -24.07
CA ALA A 32 -14.82 6.87 -23.38
C ALA A 32 -14.85 7.25 -21.88
N LYS A 33 -15.88 7.97 -21.42
CA LYS A 33 -16.01 8.38 -20.02
C LYS A 33 -17.03 7.50 -19.32
N LEU A 34 -16.64 6.93 -18.18
CA LEU A 34 -17.51 6.19 -17.29
C LEU A 34 -17.54 6.90 -15.94
N THR A 35 -18.69 6.88 -15.28
CA THR A 35 -18.81 7.39 -13.92
C THR A 35 -19.28 6.27 -13.01
N TYR A 36 -18.55 6.03 -11.94
CA TYR A 36 -18.88 5.08 -10.90
C TYR A 36 -19.13 5.80 -9.58
N GLU A 37 -19.88 5.17 -8.69
CA GLU A 37 -20.07 5.62 -7.32
C GLU A 37 -19.76 4.47 -6.36
N GLY A 38 -18.90 4.74 -5.37
CA GLY A 38 -18.57 3.76 -4.33
C GLY A 38 -19.81 3.36 -3.52
N VAL A 39 -19.84 2.12 -3.04
CA VAL A 39 -20.97 1.63 -2.24
C VAL A 39 -20.90 2.12 -0.79
N TYR A 40 -19.69 2.28 -0.26
CA TYR A 40 -19.42 2.71 1.11
C TYR A 40 -18.46 3.90 1.16
N PRO A 41 -18.56 4.77 2.18
CA PRO A 41 -17.56 5.79 2.44
C PRO A 41 -16.18 5.18 2.72
N VAL A 42 -15.14 5.94 2.41
CA VAL A 42 -13.78 5.67 2.88
C VAL A 42 -13.70 5.90 4.40
N GLU A 43 -12.80 5.22 5.09
CA GLU A 43 -12.76 5.22 6.55
C GLU A 43 -11.71 6.15 7.13
N LEU A 44 -12.00 6.73 8.30
CA LEU A 44 -11.00 7.46 9.09
C LEU A 44 -9.86 6.53 9.49
N VAL A 45 -8.62 7.03 9.47
CA VAL A 45 -7.45 6.28 9.96
C VAL A 45 -7.64 5.88 11.43
N ARG A 46 -8.18 6.80 12.23
CA ARG A 46 -8.64 6.61 13.60
C ARG A 46 -9.76 7.60 13.90
N LYS A 47 -10.72 7.20 14.74
CA LYS A 47 -11.81 8.08 15.19
C LYS A 47 -11.25 9.39 15.78
N GLY A 48 -11.70 10.52 15.26
CA GLY A 48 -11.31 11.87 15.71
C GLY A 48 -10.11 12.50 15.00
N LEU A 49 -9.47 11.81 14.03
CA LEU A 49 -8.49 12.43 13.12
C LEU A 49 -9.19 13.04 11.89
N ARG A 50 -8.58 14.08 11.28
CA ARG A 50 -9.15 14.87 10.17
C ARG A 50 -8.97 14.27 8.76
N GLY A 51 -8.67 12.98 8.64
CA GLY A 51 -8.42 12.36 7.34
C GLY A 51 -8.73 10.87 7.30
N THR A 52 -9.15 10.42 6.12
CA THR A 52 -9.41 9.02 5.82
C THR A 52 -8.14 8.31 5.36
N TYR A 53 -8.18 6.98 5.37
CA TYR A 53 -7.04 6.15 5.04
C TYR A 53 -6.77 6.13 3.53
N GLY A 54 -5.54 6.41 3.09
CA GLY A 54 -5.21 6.53 1.67
C GLY A 54 -5.33 5.21 0.91
N GLY A 55 -5.04 4.08 1.57
CA GLY A 55 -5.25 2.74 1.01
C GLY A 55 -6.69 2.46 0.58
N ASP A 56 -7.69 3.12 1.18
CA ASP A 56 -9.09 3.02 0.69
C ASP A 56 -9.26 3.60 -0.71
N PHE A 57 -8.63 4.74 -0.99
CA PHE A 57 -8.67 5.37 -2.31
C PHE A 57 -7.97 4.52 -3.35
N ILE A 58 -6.79 4.01 -3.02
CA ILE A 58 -5.99 3.20 -3.94
C ILE A 58 -6.73 1.90 -4.26
N ALA A 59 -7.17 1.15 -3.25
CA ALA A 59 -7.85 -0.12 -3.45
C ALA A 59 -9.19 0.05 -4.18
N GLN A 60 -10.04 1.00 -3.77
CA GLN A 60 -11.30 1.28 -4.48
C GLN A 60 -11.04 1.78 -5.91
N GLY A 61 -10.06 2.67 -6.11
CA GLY A 61 -9.67 3.16 -7.44
C GLY A 61 -9.24 2.04 -8.37
N ILE A 62 -8.38 1.12 -7.92
CA ILE A 62 -8.00 -0.08 -8.69
C ILE A 62 -9.25 -0.88 -9.04
N ASN A 63 -10.14 -1.12 -8.07
CA ASN A 63 -11.34 -1.91 -8.31
C ASN A 63 -12.24 -1.29 -9.37
N VAL A 64 -12.49 0.02 -9.31
CA VAL A 64 -13.26 0.76 -10.32
C VAL A 64 -12.58 0.71 -11.68
N ALA A 65 -11.27 0.91 -11.74
CA ALA A 65 -10.51 0.81 -12.98
C ALA A 65 -10.63 -0.59 -13.60
N TRP A 66 -10.58 -1.63 -12.77
CA TRP A 66 -10.67 -3.02 -13.20
C TRP A 66 -12.09 -3.38 -13.69
N GLU A 67 -13.15 -2.84 -13.06
CA GLU A 67 -14.50 -2.94 -13.64
C GLU A 67 -14.59 -2.25 -15.01
N SER A 68 -13.87 -1.15 -15.21
CA SER A 68 -13.92 -0.36 -16.45
C SER A 68 -13.24 -1.00 -17.67
N ILE A 69 -12.45 -2.06 -17.47
CA ILE A 69 -11.85 -2.83 -18.58
C ILE A 69 -12.77 -3.94 -19.10
N GLY A 70 -13.96 -4.10 -18.49
CA GLY A 70 -15.05 -4.91 -19.01
C GLY A 70 -14.71 -6.41 -19.11
N ASN A 71 -14.78 -6.97 -20.31
CA ASN A 71 -14.63 -8.40 -20.57
C ASN A 71 -13.17 -8.90 -20.63
N LYS A 72 -12.19 -8.04 -20.34
CA LYS A 72 -10.76 -8.40 -20.30
C LYS A 72 -10.42 -9.13 -18.99
N THR A 73 -10.90 -10.36 -18.85
CA THR A 73 -10.77 -11.14 -17.60
C THR A 73 -9.35 -11.66 -17.35
N ASP A 74 -8.48 -11.63 -18.36
CA ASP A 74 -7.07 -12.05 -18.28
C ASP A 74 -6.12 -10.89 -17.96
N PHE A 75 -6.63 -9.69 -17.69
CA PHE A 75 -5.81 -8.51 -17.41
C PHE A 75 -5.70 -8.25 -15.91
N GLN A 76 -4.48 -7.98 -15.46
CA GLN A 76 -4.14 -7.54 -14.10
C GLN A 76 -3.52 -6.14 -14.12
N PRO A 77 -3.65 -5.36 -13.04
CA PRO A 77 -2.89 -4.13 -12.90
C PRO A 77 -1.40 -4.46 -12.83
N HIS A 78 -0.58 -3.66 -13.52
CA HIS A 78 0.89 -3.74 -13.41
C HIS A 78 1.50 -2.44 -12.91
N SER A 79 0.80 -1.31 -13.04
CA SER A 79 1.27 -0.04 -12.51
C SER A 79 0.14 0.94 -12.22
N LEU A 80 0.29 1.76 -11.19
CA LEU A 80 -0.51 2.96 -10.96
C LEU A 80 0.35 4.12 -10.46
N HIS A 81 -0.14 5.33 -10.72
CA HIS A 81 0.37 6.59 -10.20
C HIS A 81 -0.81 7.39 -9.67
N ALA A 82 -0.74 7.86 -8.44
CA ALA A 82 -1.84 8.59 -7.80
C ALA A 82 -1.37 9.82 -7.05
N TYR A 83 -2.26 10.81 -6.90
CA TYR A 83 -2.05 11.98 -6.07
C TYR A 83 -3.22 12.18 -5.10
N PHE A 84 -2.89 12.46 -3.84
CA PHE A 84 -3.85 12.88 -2.81
C PHE A 84 -4.02 14.39 -2.89
N VAL A 85 -5.15 14.85 -3.44
CA VAL A 85 -5.40 16.27 -3.72
C VAL A 85 -5.94 16.98 -2.48
N LYS A 86 -6.83 16.33 -1.73
CA LYS A 86 -7.43 16.83 -0.50
C LYS A 86 -7.65 15.70 0.50
N ALA A 87 -7.77 16.05 1.77
CA ALA A 87 -8.15 15.10 2.81
C ALA A 87 -9.55 14.52 2.51
N GLY A 88 -9.65 13.20 2.53
CA GLY A 88 -10.93 12.51 2.39
C GLY A 88 -11.81 12.62 3.63
N SER A 89 -13.07 12.21 3.46
CA SER A 89 -14.12 12.31 4.48
C SER A 89 -14.98 11.05 4.48
N ASP A 90 -15.40 10.62 5.67
CA ASP A 90 -16.30 9.48 5.89
C ASP A 90 -17.79 9.88 5.81
N LEU A 91 -18.09 11.16 5.52
CA LEU A 91 -19.45 11.69 5.40
C LEU A 91 -20.17 11.26 4.12
N SER A 92 -19.44 10.83 3.09
CA SER A 92 -20.04 10.37 1.84
C SER A 92 -19.16 9.35 1.11
N VAL A 93 -19.73 8.72 0.09
CA VAL A 93 -19.00 7.89 -0.86
C VAL A 93 -18.17 8.74 -1.83
N LEU A 94 -17.31 8.07 -2.61
CA LEU A 94 -16.58 8.65 -3.72
C LEU A 94 -17.33 8.45 -5.04
N ARG A 95 -17.42 9.50 -5.85
CA ARG A 95 -17.74 9.40 -7.29
C ARG A 95 -16.43 9.34 -8.06
N TRP A 96 -16.28 8.33 -8.90
CA TRP A 96 -15.12 8.13 -9.76
C TRP A 96 -15.47 8.44 -11.20
N GLU A 97 -14.80 9.42 -11.79
CA GLU A 97 -14.84 9.67 -13.22
C GLU A 97 -13.64 8.98 -13.87
N VAL A 98 -13.92 8.07 -14.79
CA VAL A 98 -12.95 7.19 -15.44
C VAL A 98 -12.91 7.51 -16.93
N LEU A 99 -11.75 7.93 -17.42
CA LEU A 99 -11.47 8.06 -18.83
C LEU A 99 -10.75 6.81 -19.34
N LYS A 100 -11.34 6.13 -20.33
CA LYS A 100 -10.71 5.08 -21.11
C LYS A 100 -9.67 5.68 -22.04
N VAL A 101 -8.41 5.69 -21.60
CA VAL A 101 -7.30 6.25 -22.38
C VAL A 101 -6.94 5.33 -23.56
N SER A 102 -6.88 4.02 -23.33
CA SER A 102 -6.67 3.04 -24.40
C SER A 102 -7.08 1.63 -23.98
N ASP A 103 -7.50 0.84 -24.97
CA ASP A 103 -7.73 -0.61 -24.86
C ASP A 103 -7.03 -1.31 -26.03
N SER A 104 -5.78 -1.73 -25.80
CA SER A 104 -4.98 -2.44 -26.79
C SER A 104 -5.02 -3.95 -26.58
N ARG A 105 -4.26 -4.69 -27.40
CA ARG A 105 -4.14 -6.15 -27.29
C ARG A 105 -3.50 -6.61 -25.98
N ASN A 106 -2.53 -5.86 -25.45
CA ASN A 106 -1.72 -6.27 -24.29
C ASN A 106 -1.83 -5.31 -23.11
N PHE A 107 -2.38 -4.11 -23.31
CA PHE A 107 -2.49 -3.09 -22.29
C PHE A 107 -3.84 -2.37 -22.32
N ALA A 108 -4.37 -2.03 -21.14
CA ALA A 108 -5.52 -1.16 -20.98
C ALA A 108 -5.18 -0.05 -19.99
N ASN A 109 -5.39 1.20 -20.36
CA ASN A 109 -4.99 2.36 -19.55
C ASN A 109 -6.21 3.18 -19.16
N ARG A 110 -6.26 3.62 -17.90
CA ARG A 110 -7.33 4.46 -17.34
C ARG A 110 -6.74 5.68 -16.65
N LEU A 111 -7.42 6.82 -16.82
CA LEU A 111 -7.21 8.02 -16.03
C LEU A 111 -8.46 8.24 -15.18
N MET A 112 -8.27 8.52 -13.90
CA MET A 112 -9.33 8.54 -12.90
C MET A 112 -9.27 9.79 -12.03
N LEU A 113 -10.45 10.32 -11.75
CA LEU A 113 -10.68 11.44 -10.86
C LEU A 113 -11.71 11.03 -9.80
N ALA A 114 -11.37 11.13 -8.52
CA ALA A 114 -12.28 10.81 -7.42
C ALA A 114 -12.78 12.09 -6.75
N TYR A 115 -14.09 12.23 -6.70
CA TYR A 115 -14.79 13.35 -6.09
C TYR A 115 -15.55 12.90 -4.86
N GLN A 116 -15.54 13.73 -3.82
CA GLN A 116 -16.34 13.50 -2.65
C GLN A 116 -17.79 13.94 -2.91
N THR A 117 -18.77 13.04 -2.83
CA THR A 117 -20.13 13.34 -3.33
C THR A 117 -20.86 14.45 -2.58
N HIS A 118 -20.64 14.61 -1.27
CA HIS A 118 -21.32 15.65 -0.48
C HIS A 118 -20.79 17.08 -0.74
N THR A 119 -19.54 17.24 -1.20
CA THR A 119 -18.95 18.55 -1.52
C THR A 119 -18.71 18.77 -3.01
N ASN A 120 -18.75 17.70 -3.81
CA ASN A 120 -18.34 17.66 -5.21
C ASN A 120 -16.90 18.15 -5.43
N GLU A 121 -16.01 17.99 -4.44
CA GLU A 121 -14.60 18.37 -4.55
C GLU A 121 -13.74 17.18 -5.00
N LEU A 122 -12.77 17.45 -5.88
CA LEU A 122 -11.74 16.48 -6.27
C LEU A 122 -10.81 16.22 -5.07
N VAL A 123 -10.71 14.96 -4.66
CA VAL A 123 -9.91 14.54 -3.50
C VAL A 123 -8.73 13.66 -3.89
N PHE A 124 -8.82 12.95 -5.01
CA PHE A 124 -7.78 12.00 -5.44
C PHE A 124 -7.75 11.86 -6.97
N THR A 125 -6.57 11.68 -7.53
CA THR A 125 -6.39 11.34 -8.95
C THR A 125 -5.55 10.08 -9.08
N MET A 126 -5.81 9.29 -10.12
CA MET A 126 -5.03 8.09 -10.40
C MET A 126 -4.95 7.81 -11.89
N GLN A 127 -3.79 7.40 -12.36
CA GLN A 127 -3.61 6.76 -13.66
C GLN A 127 -3.14 5.33 -13.44
N ILE A 128 -3.78 4.38 -14.11
CA ILE A 128 -3.52 2.96 -13.91
C ILE A 128 -3.46 2.23 -15.25
N SER A 129 -2.57 1.25 -15.31
CA SER A 129 -2.35 0.40 -16.48
C SER A 129 -2.50 -1.07 -16.11
N PHE A 130 -3.21 -1.78 -16.98
CA PHE A 130 -3.43 -3.22 -16.90
C PHE A 130 -2.70 -3.93 -18.02
N THR A 131 -2.29 -5.17 -17.79
CA THR A 131 -1.68 -6.05 -18.77
C THR A 131 -2.14 -7.49 -18.56
N LYS A 132 -2.08 -8.32 -19.59
CA LYS A 132 -2.33 -9.77 -19.50
C LYS A 132 -1.08 -10.58 -19.16
N ASP A 133 0.09 -9.97 -19.24
CA ASP A 133 1.39 -10.64 -19.19
C ASP A 133 2.09 -10.38 -17.85
N ASN A 134 1.39 -10.56 -16.71
CA ASN A 134 1.91 -10.25 -15.38
C ASN A 134 2.12 -11.46 -14.45
N ASN A 135 2.33 -12.66 -15.00
CA ASN A 135 2.55 -13.88 -14.19
C ASN A 135 3.80 -14.63 -14.68
N GLU A 136 4.85 -14.65 -13.86
CA GLU A 136 6.14 -15.23 -14.23
C GLU A 136 6.06 -16.75 -14.43
N GLU A 137 5.28 -17.45 -13.60
CA GLU A 137 5.16 -18.90 -13.67
C GLU A 137 4.48 -19.35 -14.97
N ILE A 138 3.41 -18.65 -15.36
CA ILE A 138 2.75 -18.84 -16.65
C ILE A 138 3.75 -18.60 -17.79
N LYS A 139 4.51 -17.50 -17.75
CA LYS A 139 5.52 -17.18 -18.79
C LYS A 139 6.61 -18.24 -18.88
N ARG A 140 7.05 -18.80 -17.75
CA ARG A 140 8.02 -19.91 -17.72
C ARG A 140 7.44 -21.20 -18.28
N ALA A 141 6.18 -21.51 -17.99
CA ALA A 141 5.49 -22.68 -18.54
C ALA A 141 5.30 -22.56 -20.06
N GLU A 142 4.80 -21.42 -20.54
CA GLU A 142 4.65 -21.11 -21.98
C GLU A 142 5.99 -21.28 -22.72
N TYR A 143 7.07 -20.76 -22.16
CA TYR A 143 8.41 -20.89 -22.74
C TYR A 143 8.87 -22.36 -22.82
N LYS A 144 8.67 -23.15 -21.76
CA LYS A 144 9.00 -24.59 -21.78
C LYS A 144 8.20 -25.34 -22.84
N GLN A 145 6.92 -25.02 -23.00
CA GLN A 145 6.07 -25.64 -24.03
C GLN A 145 6.53 -25.28 -25.45
N LEU A 146 6.94 -24.03 -25.67
CA LEU A 146 7.51 -23.59 -26.95
C LEU A 146 8.82 -24.32 -27.28
N LEU A 147 9.70 -24.50 -26.28
CA LEU A 147 10.93 -25.29 -26.45
C LEU A 147 10.62 -26.74 -26.85
N GLN A 148 9.65 -27.38 -26.19
CA GLN A 148 9.28 -28.78 -26.46
C GLN A 148 8.63 -28.97 -27.84
N SER A 149 7.81 -28.02 -28.26
CA SER A 149 7.08 -28.08 -29.54
C SER A 149 7.92 -27.64 -30.75
N GLY A 150 9.13 -27.08 -30.53
CA GLY A 150 9.88 -26.41 -31.59
C GLY A 150 9.20 -25.12 -32.09
N GLY A 151 8.32 -24.54 -31.27
CA GLY A 151 7.61 -23.30 -31.59
C GLY A 151 8.54 -22.09 -31.67
N LYS A 152 8.10 -21.04 -32.36
CA LYS A 152 8.88 -19.81 -32.49
C LYS A 152 8.99 -19.08 -31.14
N ILE A 153 10.18 -19.07 -30.56
CA ILE A 153 10.51 -18.30 -29.35
C ILE A 153 10.71 -16.83 -29.74
N ARG A 154 9.87 -15.95 -29.18
CA ARG A 154 9.98 -14.48 -29.36
C ARG A 154 10.66 -13.78 -28.19
N SER A 155 10.51 -14.33 -26.99
CA SER A 155 11.08 -13.82 -25.75
C SER A 155 11.39 -14.97 -24.81
N ILE A 156 12.36 -14.75 -23.92
CA ILE A 156 12.76 -15.69 -22.87
C ILE A 156 12.31 -15.09 -21.53
N PRO A 157 11.77 -15.88 -20.60
CA PRO A 157 11.35 -15.41 -19.27
C PRO A 157 12.58 -15.18 -18.35
N PHE A 158 13.41 -14.22 -18.73
CA PHE A 158 14.56 -13.74 -17.96
C PHE A 158 14.11 -12.65 -16.98
N ALA A 159 14.51 -12.76 -15.71
CA ALA A 159 14.10 -11.84 -14.66
C ALA A 159 15.31 -11.32 -13.87
N ILE A 160 15.29 -10.02 -13.56
CA ILE A 160 16.20 -9.38 -12.61
C ILE A 160 15.36 -8.95 -11.42
N LYS A 161 15.72 -9.40 -10.22
CA LYS A 161 15.00 -9.08 -8.98
C LYS A 161 16.00 -8.73 -7.89
N LYS A 162 15.67 -7.70 -7.11
CA LYS A 162 16.37 -7.41 -5.85
C LYS A 162 15.96 -8.47 -4.82
N PRO A 163 16.90 -9.10 -4.09
CA PRO A 163 16.53 -9.97 -2.97
C PRO A 163 16.04 -9.14 -1.77
N PRO A 164 15.24 -9.73 -0.87
CA PRO A 164 14.89 -9.08 0.40
C PRO A 164 16.14 -8.86 1.27
N ASN A 165 16.05 -7.93 2.21
CA ASN A 165 17.15 -7.57 3.10
C ASN A 165 17.44 -8.64 4.16
N GLU A 166 18.54 -8.50 4.92
CA GLU A 166 18.97 -9.49 5.93
C GLU A 166 17.91 -9.81 7.00
N LYS A 167 17.06 -8.83 7.34
CA LYS A 167 16.03 -8.99 8.36
C LYS A 167 14.97 -10.01 7.96
N TYR A 168 14.61 -10.06 6.67
CA TYR A 168 13.73 -11.10 6.15
C TYR A 168 14.27 -12.50 6.44
N PHE A 169 15.54 -12.76 6.13
CA PHE A 169 16.14 -14.08 6.33
C PHE A 169 16.20 -14.49 7.82
N LYS A 170 16.36 -13.51 8.71
CA LYS A 170 16.38 -13.75 10.17
C LYS A 170 15.00 -14.08 10.75
N LEU A 171 13.94 -13.53 10.17
CA LEU A 171 12.61 -13.48 10.80
C LEU A 171 11.52 -14.27 10.05
N LYS A 172 11.66 -14.55 8.76
CA LYS A 172 10.59 -15.15 7.94
C LYS A 172 10.03 -16.46 8.52
N ASP A 173 10.88 -17.28 9.12
CA ASP A 173 10.51 -18.61 9.67
C ASP A 173 9.98 -18.52 11.12
N LYS A 174 9.93 -17.31 11.68
CA LYS A 174 9.48 -17.02 13.05
C LYS A 174 8.39 -15.95 13.08
N VAL A 175 7.84 -15.58 11.92
CA VAL A 175 6.91 -14.46 11.81
C VAL A 175 5.66 -14.66 12.66
N ASP A 176 5.18 -15.91 12.78
CA ASP A 176 4.02 -16.25 13.61
C ASP A 176 4.30 -16.20 15.11
N ASP A 177 5.57 -16.24 15.51
CA ASP A 177 6.00 -16.07 16.91
C ASP A 177 6.20 -14.59 17.28
N LEU A 178 6.21 -13.68 16.29
CA LEU A 178 6.41 -12.25 16.54
C LEU A 178 5.15 -11.62 17.13
N PRO A 179 5.30 -10.66 18.06
CA PRO A 179 4.16 -9.86 18.49
C PRO A 179 3.62 -9.08 17.29
N TYR A 180 2.31 -9.12 17.10
CA TYR A 180 1.62 -8.32 16.09
C TYR A 180 0.50 -7.50 16.71
N PHE A 181 0.08 -6.47 15.99
CA PHE A 181 -1.11 -5.69 16.33
C PHE A 181 -2.00 -5.52 15.10
N GLU A 182 -3.30 -5.45 15.34
CA GLU A 182 -4.28 -5.17 14.31
C GLU A 182 -4.55 -3.67 14.22
N HIS A 183 -4.77 -3.17 13.02
CA HIS A 183 -5.02 -1.76 12.78
C HIS A 183 -5.87 -1.55 11.51
N THR A 184 -6.14 -0.28 11.18
CA THR A 184 -6.95 0.14 10.03
C THR A 184 -8.30 -0.59 10.01
N ASN A 185 -9.03 -0.43 11.13
CA ASN A 185 -10.35 -1.01 11.38
C ASN A 185 -10.38 -2.56 11.32
N GLY A 186 -9.31 -3.23 11.76
CA GLY A 186 -9.24 -4.69 11.83
C GLY A 186 -9.03 -5.36 10.46
N ASN A 187 -8.59 -4.61 9.46
CA ASN A 187 -8.32 -5.15 8.11
C ASN A 187 -6.86 -5.57 7.92
N MET A 188 -5.96 -5.23 8.84
CA MET A 188 -4.54 -5.54 8.71
C MET A 188 -3.91 -5.92 10.04
N ALA A 189 -2.95 -6.83 9.97
CA ALA A 189 -2.02 -7.13 11.04
C ALA A 189 -0.61 -6.72 10.63
N THR A 190 0.14 -6.09 11.55
CA THR A 190 1.57 -5.82 11.40
C THR A 190 2.33 -6.53 12.51
N ALA A 191 3.22 -7.46 12.14
CA ALA A 191 4.15 -8.08 13.07
C ALA A 191 5.36 -7.18 13.26
N ILE A 192 5.73 -6.96 14.53
CA ILE A 192 6.77 -6.03 14.95
C ILE A 192 8.07 -6.80 15.22
N PRO A 193 9.13 -6.57 14.44
CA PRO A 193 10.47 -7.05 14.77
C PRO A 193 10.97 -6.48 16.11
N PRO A 194 11.77 -7.21 16.90
CA PRO A 194 12.27 -6.72 18.18
C PRO A 194 12.98 -5.37 18.10
N ASP A 195 13.75 -5.15 17.03
CA ASP A 195 14.52 -3.92 16.81
C ASP A 195 13.66 -2.72 16.39
N PHE A 196 12.41 -2.95 15.98
CA PHE A 196 11.45 -1.86 15.69
C PHE A 196 11.02 -1.12 16.96
N LEU A 197 11.19 -1.76 18.12
CA LEU A 197 10.93 -1.16 19.44
C LEU A 197 12.20 -0.63 20.11
N GLU A 198 13.37 -0.77 19.47
CA GLU A 198 14.61 -0.17 19.95
C GLU A 198 14.66 1.31 19.59
N TYR A 199 14.57 2.17 20.60
CA TYR A 199 14.77 3.62 20.51
C TYR A 199 16.02 4.02 21.31
N ALA A 200 16.59 5.20 21.05
CA ALA A 200 17.85 5.68 21.65
C ALA A 200 19.18 5.00 21.20
N THR A 201 19.23 4.25 20.09
CA THR A 201 20.48 3.78 19.44
C THR A 201 21.27 4.89 18.71
N GLU A 202 22.61 4.82 18.65
CA GLU A 202 23.43 5.75 17.86
C GLU A 202 23.05 5.73 16.37
N MET A 203 22.47 6.82 15.88
CA MET A 203 22.18 6.96 14.46
C MET A 203 23.15 7.87 13.74
N ASN A 204 23.75 7.33 12.69
CA ASN A 204 24.45 8.13 11.69
C ASN A 204 23.46 8.57 10.58
N HIS A 205 23.06 9.84 10.61
CA HIS A 205 22.11 10.45 9.68
C HIS A 205 22.61 10.41 8.24
N ASP A 206 23.93 10.49 8.03
CA ASP A 206 24.55 10.43 6.69
C ASP A 206 24.35 9.06 6.02
N THR A 207 24.00 8.03 6.80
CA THR A 207 23.83 6.66 6.31
C THR A 207 22.38 6.17 6.34
N VAL A 208 21.45 6.94 6.92
CA VAL A 208 20.03 6.52 7.04
C VAL A 208 19.43 6.21 5.67
N GLY A 209 19.83 6.96 4.63
CA GLY A 209 19.37 6.73 3.26
C GLY A 209 19.77 5.37 2.66
N ASN A 210 20.80 4.73 3.21
CA ASN A 210 21.29 3.41 2.79
C ASN A 210 20.72 2.28 3.65
N LYS A 211 19.97 2.61 4.71
CA LYS A 211 19.40 1.60 5.60
C LYS A 211 18.07 1.10 5.05
N GLU A 212 17.94 -0.22 5.07
CA GLU A 212 16.71 -0.93 4.78
C GLU A 212 16.05 -1.29 6.10
N PHE A 213 14.76 -1.04 6.16
CA PHE A 213 13.89 -1.39 7.27
C PHE A 213 12.95 -2.49 6.79
N GLY A 214 12.43 -3.27 7.72
CA GLY A 214 11.61 -4.41 7.37
C GLY A 214 10.61 -4.71 8.45
N ILE A 215 9.36 -4.96 8.07
CA ILE A 215 8.28 -5.46 8.92
C ILE A 215 7.48 -6.51 8.14
N PHE A 216 6.66 -7.30 8.82
CA PHE A 216 5.72 -8.20 8.12
C PHE A 216 4.30 -7.67 8.30
N MET A 217 3.54 -7.72 7.23
CA MET A 217 2.15 -7.25 7.21
C MET A 217 1.29 -8.26 6.45
N LYS A 218 0.02 -8.35 6.83
CA LYS A 218 -0.98 -9.09 6.07
C LYS A 218 -2.35 -8.44 6.17
N VAL A 219 -3.18 -8.67 5.16
CA VAL A 219 -4.59 -8.32 5.18
C VAL A 219 -5.34 -9.40 5.95
N LEU A 220 -6.23 -8.99 6.85
CA LEU A 220 -7.08 -9.88 7.63
C LEU A 220 -8.40 -10.04 6.88
N ASP A 221 -8.47 -10.92 5.89
CA ASP A 221 -9.66 -11.17 5.08
C ASP A 221 -9.67 -12.61 4.57
N ASP A 222 -10.84 -13.14 4.22
CA ASP A 222 -10.99 -14.46 3.60
C ASP A 222 -11.32 -14.29 2.12
N TYR A 223 -10.29 -14.39 1.28
CA TYR A 223 -10.43 -14.20 -0.16
C TYR A 223 -11.19 -15.33 -0.86
N SER A 224 -11.44 -16.47 -0.20
CA SER A 224 -12.25 -17.53 -0.78
C SER A 224 -13.74 -17.15 -0.88
N LEU A 225 -14.17 -16.14 -0.12
CA LEU A 225 -15.55 -15.65 -0.11
C LEU A 225 -15.85 -14.68 -1.26
N GLY A 226 -14.83 -14.10 -1.90
CA GLY A 226 -15.00 -13.18 -3.01
C GLY A 226 -15.05 -13.88 -4.37
N LYS A 227 -15.41 -13.13 -5.41
CA LYS A 227 -15.63 -13.68 -6.76
C LYS A 227 -14.35 -14.05 -7.48
N ASN A 228 -13.26 -13.38 -7.15
CA ASN A 228 -11.95 -13.59 -7.77
C ASN A 228 -10.84 -13.43 -6.73
N TYR A 229 -10.21 -14.55 -6.38
CA TYR A 229 -9.14 -14.61 -5.37
C TYR A 229 -7.92 -13.76 -5.74
N GLU A 230 -7.48 -13.84 -6.99
CA GLU A 230 -6.33 -13.08 -7.50
C GLU A 230 -6.60 -11.58 -7.40
N ARG A 231 -7.76 -11.14 -7.88
CA ARG A 231 -8.17 -9.73 -7.80
C ARG A 231 -8.18 -9.24 -6.35
N GLN A 232 -8.70 -10.03 -5.41
CA GLN A 232 -8.68 -9.68 -3.99
C GLN A 232 -7.27 -9.55 -3.45
N SER A 233 -6.34 -10.41 -3.87
CA SER A 233 -4.93 -10.29 -3.50
C SER A 233 -4.33 -8.96 -3.95
N PHE A 234 -4.63 -8.50 -5.17
CA PHE A 234 -4.22 -7.18 -5.66
C PHE A 234 -4.85 -6.03 -4.88
N LEU A 235 -6.17 -6.09 -4.62
CA LEU A 235 -6.87 -5.07 -3.82
C LEU A 235 -6.31 -5.00 -2.40
N GLY A 236 -5.99 -6.15 -1.81
CA GLY A 236 -5.34 -6.25 -0.50
C GLY A 236 -3.95 -5.67 -0.45
N LEU A 237 -3.10 -5.97 -1.43
CA LEU A 237 -1.75 -5.41 -1.46
C LEU A 237 -1.78 -3.89 -1.67
N ALA A 238 -2.70 -3.39 -2.49
CA ALA A 238 -2.90 -1.96 -2.69
C ALA A 238 -3.48 -1.25 -1.47
N PHE A 239 -4.37 -1.91 -0.73
CA PHE A 239 -4.86 -1.40 0.55
C PHE A 239 -3.74 -1.38 1.60
N LEU A 240 -2.91 -2.42 1.64
CA LEU A 240 -1.78 -2.58 2.55
C LEU A 240 -0.63 -1.62 2.25
N SER A 241 -0.44 -1.22 0.99
CA SER A 241 0.73 -0.45 0.55
C SER A 241 0.86 0.95 1.17
N ASP A 242 -0.24 1.55 1.61
CA ASP A 242 -0.26 2.86 2.30
C ASP A 242 -0.24 2.72 3.85
N ALA A 243 -0.09 1.51 4.36
CA ALA A 243 -0.17 1.23 5.80
C ALA A 243 1.18 1.42 6.50
N VAL A 244 1.16 2.04 7.69
CA VAL A 244 2.21 2.01 8.73
C VAL A 244 3.60 2.57 8.36
N TRP A 245 3.97 2.65 7.08
CA TRP A 245 5.33 2.99 6.66
C TRP A 245 5.70 4.45 7.02
N LEU A 246 4.75 5.38 6.93
CA LEU A 246 4.97 6.77 7.37
C LEU A 246 5.18 6.89 8.88
N SER A 247 4.49 6.07 9.67
CA SER A 247 4.76 5.96 11.11
C SER A 247 6.12 5.33 11.37
N SER A 248 6.57 4.46 10.49
CA SER A 248 7.84 3.74 10.63
C SER A 248 9.07 4.63 10.43
N PHE A 249 8.90 5.85 9.90
CA PHE A 249 10.00 6.81 9.77
C PHE A 249 10.64 7.21 11.10
N THR A 250 9.82 7.42 12.13
CA THR A 250 10.30 7.83 13.45
C THR A 250 11.11 6.73 14.16
N PRO A 251 10.66 5.46 14.24
CA PRO A 251 11.49 4.34 14.66
C PRO A 251 12.74 4.16 13.80
N ALA A 252 12.65 4.40 12.49
CA ALA A 252 13.82 4.41 11.60
C ALA A 252 14.82 5.53 11.93
N LEU A 253 14.33 6.61 12.55
CA LEU A 253 15.15 7.65 13.17
C LEU A 253 15.51 7.37 14.64
N GLY A 254 15.18 6.18 15.15
CA GLY A 254 15.34 5.82 16.56
C GLY A 254 14.44 6.59 17.53
N LEU A 255 13.55 7.45 17.03
CA LEU A 255 12.71 8.33 17.83
C LEU A 255 11.50 7.58 18.43
N PRO A 256 11.16 7.85 19.70
CA PRO A 256 10.02 7.24 20.36
C PRO A 256 8.71 7.85 19.83
N LEU A 257 7.86 7.07 19.17
CA LEU A 257 6.53 7.56 18.75
C LEU A 257 5.54 7.61 19.92
N GLY A 258 5.42 6.53 20.69
CA GLY A 258 4.59 6.40 21.89
C GLY A 258 3.44 7.41 22.03
N THR A 259 3.52 8.25 23.07
CA THR A 259 2.50 9.29 23.36
C THR A 259 2.60 10.54 22.48
N LEU A 260 3.63 10.65 21.63
CA LEU A 260 3.90 11.81 20.78
C LEU A 260 3.43 11.64 19.33
N GLU A 261 2.88 10.48 18.98
CA GLU A 261 2.24 10.20 17.67
C GLU A 261 1.35 11.35 17.20
N ARG A 262 0.55 11.94 18.11
CA ARG A 262 -0.37 13.03 17.80
C ARG A 262 0.31 14.34 17.40
N LYS A 263 1.60 14.52 17.76
CA LYS A 263 2.40 15.69 17.40
C LYS A 263 3.19 15.48 16.10
N PHE A 264 3.21 14.26 15.57
CA PHE A 264 3.90 13.94 14.33
C PHE A 264 2.95 14.12 13.15
N PHE A 265 2.98 15.31 12.56
CA PHE A 265 2.17 15.58 11.37
C PHE A 265 2.78 14.91 10.15
N ARG A 266 1.96 14.16 9.43
CA ARG A 266 2.31 13.56 8.14
C ARG A 266 1.06 13.35 7.28
N VAL A 267 1.19 13.59 5.99
CA VAL A 267 0.15 13.31 4.98
C VAL A 267 0.81 12.80 3.70
N SER A 268 0.20 11.82 3.05
CA SER A 268 0.63 11.34 1.73
C SER A 268 0.40 12.43 0.68
N LEU A 269 1.36 12.64 -0.24
CA LEU A 269 1.20 13.56 -1.37
C LEU A 269 0.84 12.79 -2.64
N ASP A 270 1.58 11.73 -2.92
CA ASP A 270 1.37 10.83 -4.06
C ASP A 270 1.41 9.37 -3.60
N HIS A 271 1.23 8.44 -4.53
CA HIS A 271 1.50 7.01 -4.35
C HIS A 271 1.68 6.37 -5.73
N THR A 272 2.85 5.83 -6.00
CA THR A 272 3.15 5.09 -7.23
C THR A 272 3.43 3.64 -6.89
N MET A 273 2.76 2.70 -7.54
CA MET A 273 2.91 1.28 -7.28
C MET A 273 3.10 0.51 -8.59
N TYR A 274 4.06 -0.41 -8.60
CA TYR A 274 4.33 -1.34 -9.69
C TYR A 274 4.13 -2.77 -9.17
N PHE A 275 3.24 -3.54 -9.79
CA PHE A 275 3.03 -4.95 -9.51
C PHE A 275 3.87 -5.77 -10.48
N HIS A 276 4.79 -6.55 -9.95
CA HIS A 276 5.79 -7.32 -10.72
C HIS A 276 5.33 -8.73 -11.05
N ASP A 277 4.33 -9.24 -10.32
CA ASP A 277 3.79 -10.58 -10.50
C ASP A 277 2.37 -10.67 -9.94
N ALA A 278 1.53 -11.51 -10.53
CA ALA A 278 0.15 -11.78 -10.13
C ALA A 278 0.01 -12.96 -9.18
N ASN A 279 1.01 -13.85 -9.10
CA ASN A 279 0.97 -15.00 -8.19
C ASN A 279 1.52 -14.60 -6.81
N PHE A 280 0.63 -14.06 -5.98
CA PHE A 280 0.84 -13.74 -4.57
C PHE A 280 -0.51 -13.69 -3.85
N ASP A 281 -0.45 -13.76 -2.52
CA ASP A 281 -1.60 -13.63 -1.64
C ASP A 281 -1.28 -12.59 -0.58
N SER A 282 -2.08 -11.53 -0.51
CA SER A 282 -1.88 -10.46 0.47
C SER A 282 -2.60 -10.71 1.80
N SER A 283 -3.38 -11.78 1.91
CA SER A 283 -3.89 -12.29 3.19
C SER A 283 -2.85 -13.12 3.95
N GLU A 284 -1.82 -13.59 3.24
CA GLU A 284 -0.61 -14.19 3.81
C GLU A 284 0.39 -13.11 4.25
N TRP A 285 1.37 -13.49 5.08
CA TRP A 285 2.42 -12.57 5.50
C TRP A 285 3.27 -12.08 4.31
N ILE A 286 3.33 -10.77 4.14
CA ILE A 286 4.18 -10.06 3.20
C ILE A 286 5.26 -9.33 3.97
N PHE A 287 6.52 -9.56 3.60
CA PHE A 287 7.63 -8.76 4.11
C PHE A 287 7.69 -7.42 3.36
N VAL A 288 7.57 -6.34 4.12
CA VAL A 288 7.55 -4.97 3.64
C VAL A 288 8.91 -4.35 3.95
N ASP A 289 9.74 -4.22 2.91
CA ASP A 289 11.09 -3.65 2.95
C ASP A 289 11.03 -2.19 2.52
N PHE A 290 11.30 -1.26 3.41
CA PHE A 290 11.23 0.18 3.08
C PHE A 290 12.54 0.89 3.35
N ARG A 291 12.82 1.91 2.53
CA ARG A 291 13.94 2.83 2.67
C ARG A 291 13.46 4.27 2.54
N PHE A 292 14.09 5.16 3.29
CA PHE A 292 13.85 6.59 3.20
C PHE A 292 14.98 7.22 2.37
N VAL A 293 14.65 7.86 1.27
CA VAL A 293 15.65 8.34 0.30
C VAL A 293 16.07 9.78 0.60
N ASN A 294 15.10 10.64 0.89
CA ASN A 294 15.35 12.06 1.11
C ASN A 294 14.28 12.65 2.01
N LEU A 295 14.69 13.30 3.09
CA LEU A 295 13.84 14.21 3.87
C LEU A 295 14.40 15.62 3.74
N ASN A 296 13.76 16.46 2.94
CA ASN A 296 14.13 17.87 2.83
C ASN A 296 12.88 18.71 2.49
N ASN A 297 12.88 19.98 2.89
CA ASN A 297 11.74 20.89 2.67
C ASN A 297 10.40 20.30 3.16
N ASN A 298 10.44 19.61 4.31
CA ASN A 298 9.30 18.91 4.92
C ASN A 298 8.65 17.83 4.04
N ARG A 299 9.41 17.26 3.09
CA ARG A 299 8.95 16.14 2.27
C ARG A 299 9.88 14.94 2.41
N LEU A 300 9.28 13.79 2.70
CA LEU A 300 9.94 12.50 2.85
C LEU A 300 9.64 11.64 1.61
N LEU A 301 10.66 11.31 0.82
CA LEU A 301 10.57 10.33 -0.24
C LEU A 301 10.94 8.95 0.30
N GLY A 302 10.05 7.98 0.11
CA GLY A 302 10.24 6.57 0.46
C GLY A 302 10.15 5.65 -0.74
N VAL A 303 10.82 4.50 -0.65
CA VAL A 303 10.65 3.37 -1.57
C VAL A 303 10.38 2.13 -0.75
N VAL A 304 9.35 1.36 -1.14
CA VAL A 304 8.90 0.16 -0.43
C VAL A 304 8.88 -1.02 -1.40
N ASN A 305 9.42 -2.16 -1.02
CA ASN A 305 9.36 -3.41 -1.76
C ASN A 305 8.58 -4.45 -0.96
N PHE A 306 7.74 -5.21 -1.65
CA PHE A 306 6.86 -6.21 -1.05
C PHE A 306 7.33 -7.60 -1.48
N TYR A 307 7.64 -8.45 -0.51
CA TYR A 307 8.10 -9.82 -0.74
C TYR A 307 7.16 -10.82 -0.09
N THR A 308 6.82 -11.91 -0.80
CA THR A 308 6.14 -13.04 -0.16
C THR A 308 7.07 -13.71 0.87
N LEU A 309 6.53 -14.58 1.74
CA LEU A 309 7.37 -15.40 2.64
C LEU A 309 8.38 -16.28 1.90
N GLN A 310 8.15 -16.61 0.63
CA GLN A 310 9.09 -17.35 -0.21
C GLN A 310 10.18 -16.44 -0.84
N GLY A 311 10.14 -15.13 -0.56
CA GLY A 311 11.16 -14.17 -1.00
C GLY A 311 10.91 -13.61 -2.40
N LYS A 312 9.72 -13.82 -2.96
CA LYS A 312 9.35 -13.32 -4.29
C LYS A 312 8.98 -11.83 -4.18
N LEU A 313 9.70 -10.97 -4.88
CA LEU A 313 9.35 -9.56 -5.05
C LEU A 313 8.09 -9.43 -5.91
N VAL A 314 6.99 -8.96 -5.30
CA VAL A 314 5.65 -8.90 -5.95
C VAL A 314 5.22 -7.49 -6.29
N ALA A 315 5.69 -6.49 -5.53
CA ALA A 315 5.44 -5.09 -5.86
C ALA A 315 6.54 -4.16 -5.36
N THR A 316 6.60 -2.97 -5.93
CA THR A 316 7.40 -1.84 -5.45
C THR A 316 6.55 -0.57 -5.43
N VAL A 317 6.67 0.21 -4.37
CA VAL A 317 6.04 1.52 -4.21
C VAL A 317 7.08 2.62 -4.09
N ILE A 318 6.76 3.77 -4.65
CA ILE A 318 7.46 5.04 -4.43
C ILE A 318 6.42 6.05 -3.96
N GLN A 319 6.72 6.75 -2.86
CA GLN A 319 5.78 7.69 -2.26
C GLN A 319 6.53 8.85 -1.61
N GLU A 320 6.05 10.06 -1.86
CA GLU A 320 6.42 11.28 -1.14
C GLU A 320 5.31 11.63 -0.14
N ALA A 321 5.71 12.00 1.07
CA ALA A 321 4.81 12.49 2.10
C ALA A 321 5.27 13.86 2.60
N TYR A 322 4.30 14.72 2.90
CA TYR A 322 4.54 15.98 3.56
C TYR A 322 4.50 15.77 5.07
N MET A 323 5.58 16.13 5.76
CA MET A 323 5.84 15.70 7.12
C MET A 323 6.59 16.78 7.91
N PHE A 324 6.17 16.98 9.17
CA PHE A 324 6.88 17.85 10.12
C PHE A 324 7.36 17.04 11.32
N LEU A 325 8.68 16.98 11.49
CA LEU A 325 9.26 16.46 12.71
C LEU A 325 9.23 17.56 13.78
N HIS A 326 8.27 17.47 14.70
CA HIS A 326 8.10 18.48 15.75
C HIS A 326 9.23 18.41 16.78
N GLN A 327 9.79 19.55 17.20
CA GLN A 327 10.91 19.64 18.15
C GLN A 327 10.68 18.81 19.44
N ALA A 328 9.47 18.85 20.01
CA ALA A 328 9.11 18.03 21.17
C ALA A 328 9.34 16.51 21.02
N ILE A 329 9.33 15.95 19.80
CA ILE A 329 9.67 14.54 19.55
C ILE A 329 11.18 14.32 19.73
N ILE A 330 11.99 15.26 19.23
CA ILE A 330 13.43 15.27 19.39
C ILE A 330 13.80 15.45 20.86
N ASP A 331 13.20 16.44 21.54
CA ASP A 331 13.48 16.72 22.96
C ASP A 331 13.16 15.51 23.84
N LYS A 332 12.04 14.83 23.57
CA LYS A 332 11.67 13.63 24.31
C LYS A 332 12.64 12.47 24.07
N SER A 333 13.10 12.30 22.83
CA SER A 333 14.17 11.34 22.53
C SER A 333 15.45 11.65 23.33
N GLN A 334 15.84 12.93 23.41
CA GLN A 334 17.01 13.35 24.18
C GLN A 334 16.86 13.06 25.68
N GLU A 335 15.69 13.32 26.28
CA GLU A 335 15.39 12.98 27.68
C GLU A 335 15.51 11.46 27.94
N ILE A 336 15.00 10.63 27.04
CA ILE A 336 15.07 9.17 27.17
C ILE A 336 16.52 8.68 27.04
N ALA A 337 17.29 9.21 26.09
CA ALA A 337 18.70 8.86 25.91
C ALA A 337 19.51 9.18 27.18
N GLU A 338 19.34 10.37 27.76
CA GLU A 338 20.01 10.77 29.00
C GLU A 338 19.66 9.85 30.18
N LYS A 339 18.38 9.49 30.36
CA LYS A 339 17.94 8.59 31.44
C LYS A 339 18.42 7.16 31.30
N SER A 340 18.59 6.68 30.07
CA SER A 340 18.95 5.29 29.78
C SER A 340 20.46 5.08 29.58
N GLY A 341 21.26 6.15 29.60
CA GLY A 341 22.71 6.09 29.37
C GLY A 341 23.11 5.90 27.90
N HIS A 342 22.16 5.99 26.97
CA HIS A 342 22.41 5.88 25.54
C HIS A 342 22.79 7.25 24.92
N LYS A 343 23.39 7.24 23.72
CA LYS A 343 23.77 8.49 23.02
C LYS A 343 22.55 9.20 22.42
N LYS A 344 22.62 10.54 22.34
CA LYS A 344 21.62 11.39 21.68
C LYS A 344 21.56 11.08 20.18
N GLN A 345 20.37 10.85 19.64
CA GLN A 345 20.21 10.30 18.28
C GLN A 345 19.97 11.32 17.18
N VAL A 346 19.26 12.41 17.48
CA VAL A 346 18.96 13.48 16.52
C VAL A 346 19.65 14.74 17.00
N ILE A 347 20.60 15.19 16.19
CA ILE A 347 21.30 16.45 16.40
C ILE A 347 20.29 17.54 16.02
N THR A 348 19.87 18.35 17.00
CA THR A 348 19.15 19.59 16.70
C THR A 348 20.03 20.39 15.74
N PRO A 349 19.52 20.84 14.58
CA PRO A 349 20.30 21.65 13.65
C PRO A 349 20.97 22.79 14.44
N LYS A 350 22.29 22.91 14.34
CA LYS A 350 22.97 24.13 14.80
C LYS A 350 22.57 25.21 13.80
N LEU A 351 21.72 26.13 14.24
CA LEU A 351 21.38 27.34 13.48
C LEU A 351 22.62 28.21 13.29
#